data_AF-A0A9P0MCW5-F1
#
_entry.id   AF-A0A9P0MCW5-F1
#
_cell.length_a   1.000
_cell.length_b   1.000
_cell.length_c   1.000
_cell.angle_alpha   90.00
_cell.angle_beta   90.00
_cell.angle_gamma   90.00
#
_symmetry.space_group_name_H-M   'P 1'
#
loop_
_entity.id
_entity.type
_entity.pdbx_description
1 polymer ?
#
loop_
_entity_poly.entity_id
_entity_poly.type
_entity_poly.pdbx_seq_one_letter_code
_entity_poly.pdbx_strand_id
1 'polypeptide(L)'
;MDLSKVKNNEKLELCSWYFRAGFFGLPIVWFVNAVWFFNEAFRKPVYEEQRAIKRYVIFSGIGALIWSIVIGTWVYIFQSYRVAFGEFGDSISFVIPTGVP
;
A
#
# COMPACT_ATOMS: atom_id res chain seq x y z
N MET A 1 -1.88 -1.49 -18.42
CA MET A 1 -3.25 -1.83 -18.87
C MET A 1 -4.05 -0.55 -18.93
N ASP A 2 -4.77 -0.31 -20.03
CA ASP A 2 -5.53 0.92 -20.21
C ASP A 2 -6.95 0.74 -19.66
N LEU A 3 -7.28 1.42 -18.55
CA LEU A 3 -8.59 1.34 -17.90
C LEU A 3 -9.72 1.86 -18.79
N SER A 4 -9.44 2.67 -19.82
CA SER A 4 -10.48 3.15 -20.73
C SER A 4 -11.10 2.04 -21.58
N LYS A 5 -10.36 0.95 -21.81
CA LYS A 5 -10.76 -0.19 -22.65
C LYS A 5 -11.46 -1.31 -21.88
N VAL A 6 -11.59 -1.17 -20.57
CA VAL A 6 -12.11 -2.20 -19.65
C VAL A 6 -13.56 -1.89 -19.31
N LYS A 7 -14.41 -2.92 -19.23
CA LYS A 7 -15.83 -2.75 -18.84
C LYS A 7 -15.93 -2.34 -17.37
N ASN A 8 -16.99 -1.63 -16.99
CA ASN A 8 -17.13 -1.12 -15.61
C ASN A 8 -17.19 -2.23 -14.55
N ASN A 9 -17.90 -3.33 -14.82
CA ASN A 9 -17.89 -4.51 -13.95
C ASN A 9 -16.48 -5.11 -13.75
N GLU A 10 -15.69 -5.24 -14.82
CA GLU A 10 -14.31 -5.76 -14.75
C GLU A 10 -13.40 -4.83 -13.94
N LYS A 11 -13.61 -3.50 -14.01
CA LYS A 11 -12.89 -2.54 -13.16
C LYS A 11 -13.18 -2.74 -11.68
N LEU A 12 -14.45 -3.01 -11.34
CA LEU A 12 -14.85 -3.26 -9.96
C LEU A 12 -14.21 -4.54 -9.44
N GLU A 13 -14.25 -5.63 -10.21
CA GLU A 13 -13.60 -6.89 -9.85
C GLU A 13 -12.10 -6.71 -9.64
N LEU A 14 -11.43 -6.00 -10.57
CA LEU A 14 -10.01 -5.70 -10.47
C LEU A 14 -9.69 -4.88 -9.22
N CYS A 15 -10.46 -3.82 -8.94
CA CYS A 15 -10.28 -2.99 -7.75
C CYS A 15 -10.50 -3.78 -6.44
N SER A 16 -11.50 -4.66 -6.41
CA SER A 16 -11.79 -5.53 -5.26
C SER A 16 -10.68 -6.55 -5.04
N TRP A 17 -10.15 -7.13 -6.11
CA TRP A 17 -9.05 -8.09 -6.04
C TRP A 17 -7.77 -7.44 -5.53
N TYR A 18 -7.41 -6.26 -6.04
CA TYR A 18 -6.25 -5.50 -5.56
C TYR A 18 -6.40 -5.13 -4.07
N PHE A 19 -7.61 -4.75 -3.65
CA PHE A 19 -7.89 -4.49 -2.24
C PHE A 19 -7.71 -5.75 -1.37
N ARG A 20 -8.20 -6.91 -1.81
CA ARG A 20 -8.01 -8.18 -1.10
C ARG A 20 -6.54 -8.60 -1.05
N ALA A 21 -5.82 -8.44 -2.16
CA ALA A 21 -4.39 -8.76 -2.26
C ALA A 21 -3.55 -7.94 -1.27
N GLY A 22 -3.91 -6.68 -1.00
CA GLY A 22 -3.18 -5.86 -0.03
C GLY A 22 -3.19 -6.40 1.41
N PHE A 23 -4.18 -7.21 1.80
CA PHE A 23 -4.21 -7.83 3.14
C PHE A 23 -3.10 -8.87 3.36
N PHE A 24 -2.42 -9.35 2.31
CA PHE A 24 -1.25 -10.22 2.43
C PHE A 24 0.04 -9.47 2.81
N GLY A 25 -0.07 -8.32 3.49
CA GLY A 25 1.08 -7.49 3.87
C GLY A 25 1.70 -6.73 2.70
N LEU A 26 0.89 -6.36 1.70
CA LEU A 26 1.35 -5.73 0.47
C LEU A 26 0.86 -4.27 0.37
N PRO A 27 1.45 -3.32 1.11
CA PRO A 27 0.99 -1.93 1.14
C PRO A 27 1.13 -1.21 -0.20
N ILE A 28 2.14 -1.57 -0.99
CA ILE A 28 2.33 -1.03 -2.34
C ILE A 28 1.14 -1.37 -3.25
N VAL A 29 0.54 -2.56 -3.09
CA VAL A 29 -0.63 -2.95 -3.88
C VAL A 29 -1.84 -2.06 -3.54
N TRP A 30 -2.07 -1.78 -2.26
CA TRP A 30 -3.10 -0.83 -1.83
C TRP A 30 -2.83 0.59 -2.35
N PHE A 31 -1.57 1.04 -2.33
CA PHE A 31 -1.20 2.33 -2.89
C PHE A 31 -1.47 2.42 -4.40
N VAL A 32 -1.05 1.41 -5.16
CA VAL A 32 -1.31 1.33 -6.61
C VAL A 32 -2.81 1.30 -6.89
N ASN A 33 -3.59 0.51 -6.14
CA ASN A 33 -5.04 0.48 -6.27
C ASN A 33 -5.67 1.88 -6.06
N ALA A 34 -5.21 2.58 -5.01
CA ALA A 34 -5.72 3.90 -4.68
C ALA A 34 -5.42 4.93 -5.78
N VAL A 35 -4.19 4.97 -6.30
CA VAL A 35 -3.76 5.93 -7.34
C VAL A 35 -4.37 5.60 -8.69
N TRP A 36 -4.36 4.33 -9.10
CA TRP A 36 -4.77 3.92 -10.44
C TRP A 36 -6.28 4.07 -10.66
N PHE A 37 -7.09 3.73 -9.66
CA PHE A 37 -8.55 3.89 -9.71
C PHE A 37 -9.04 5.26 -9.20
N PHE A 38 -8.15 6.17 -8.77
CA PHE A 38 -8.53 7.50 -8.29
C PHE A 38 -9.33 8.29 -9.33
N ASN A 39 -8.85 8.30 -10.58
CA ASN A 39 -9.53 8.99 -11.67
C ASN A 39 -10.92 8.40 -11.93
N GLU A 40 -11.07 7.07 -11.85
CA GLU A 40 -12.35 6.39 -12.05
C GLU A 40 -13.34 6.65 -10.90
N ALA A 41 -12.82 6.77 -9.67
CA ALA A 41 -13.61 6.98 -8.46
C ALA A 41 -14.07 8.43 -8.26
N PHE A 42 -13.28 9.41 -8.69
CA PHE A 42 -13.50 10.83 -8.36
C PHE A 42 -13.64 11.78 -9.55
N ARG A 43 -13.09 11.45 -10.73
CA ARG A 43 -13.09 12.37 -11.89
C ARG A 43 -14.11 12.02 -12.97
N LYS A 44 -14.52 10.76 -13.09
CA LYS A 44 -15.48 10.33 -14.11
C LYS A 44 -16.95 10.60 -13.71
N PRO A 45 -17.84 10.79 -14.70
CA PRO A 45 -19.28 10.95 -14.45
C PRO A 45 -19.86 9.72 -13.73
N VAL A 46 -20.99 9.90 -13.07
CA VAL A 46 -21.59 8.87 -12.21
C VAL A 46 -22.02 7.65 -13.02
N TYR A 47 -21.57 6.47 -12.58
CA TYR A 47 -21.99 5.16 -13.09
C TYR A 47 -22.25 4.20 -11.93
N GLU A 48 -22.97 3.11 -12.19
CA GLU A 48 -23.54 2.23 -11.16
C GLU A 48 -22.49 1.67 -10.18
N GLU A 49 -21.37 1.16 -10.69
CA GLU A 49 -20.32 0.53 -9.91
C GLU A 49 -19.36 1.54 -9.21
N GLN A 50 -19.48 2.84 -9.53
CA GLN A 50 -18.55 3.88 -9.07
C GLN A 50 -18.53 3.99 -7.54
N ARG A 51 -19.69 3.85 -6.89
CA ARG A 51 -19.80 3.96 -5.43
C ARG A 51 -18.99 2.87 -4.72
N ALA A 52 -18.99 1.66 -5.27
CA ALA A 52 -18.23 0.54 -4.72
C ALA A 52 -16.72 0.74 -4.95
N ILE A 53 -16.31 1.14 -6.15
CA ILE A 53 -14.91 1.46 -6.48
C ILE A 53 -14.38 2.57 -5.55
N LYS A 54 -15.15 3.64 -5.34
CA LYS A 54 -14.78 4.74 -4.44
C LYS A 54 -14.50 4.25 -3.02
N ARG A 55 -15.32 3.35 -2.49
CA ARG A 55 -15.12 2.76 -1.16
C ARG A 55 -13.82 1.95 -1.10
N TYR A 56 -13.55 1.11 -2.09
CA TYR A 56 -12.32 0.32 -2.15
C TYR A 56 -11.07 1.19 -2.30
N VAL A 57 -11.14 2.26 -3.10
CA VAL A 57 -10.04 3.24 -3.27
C VAL A 57 -9.74 3.94 -1.95
N ILE A 58 -10.75 4.42 -1.23
CA ILE A 58 -10.57 5.10 0.06
C ILE A 58 -9.97 4.13 1.08
N PHE A 59 -10.51 2.92 1.21
CA PHE A 59 -9.98 1.93 2.15
C PHE A 59 -8.57 1.46 1.80
N SER A 60 -8.25 1.30 0.51
CA SER A 60 -6.88 1.01 0.07
C SER A 60 -5.95 2.16 0.43
N GLY A 61 -6.37 3.41 0.22
CA GLY A 61 -5.58 4.59 0.59
C GLY A 61 -5.30 4.67 2.11
N ILE A 62 -6.32 4.42 2.93
CA ILE A 62 -6.16 4.36 4.40
C ILE A 62 -5.22 3.23 4.79
N GLY A 63 -5.41 2.03 4.22
CA GLY A 63 -4.55 0.88 4.50
C GLY A 63 -3.09 1.15 4.12
N ALA A 64 -2.84 1.76 2.97
CA ALA A 64 -1.50 2.16 2.54
C ALA A 64 -0.87 3.20 3.48
N LEU A 65 -1.64 4.18 3.95
CA LEU A 65 -1.17 5.17 4.92
C LEU A 65 -0.80 4.51 6.26
N ILE A 66 -1.66 3.64 6.79
CA ILE A 66 -1.39 2.92 8.04
C ILE A 66 -0.09 2.12 7.92
N TRP A 67 0.07 1.34 6.84
CA TRP A 67 1.31 0.60 6.62
C TRP A 67 2.54 1.49 6.44
N SER A 68 2.39 2.64 5.80
CA SER A 68 3.49 3.60 5.66
C SER A 68 3.94 4.12 7.02
N ILE A 69 3.01 4.38 7.94
CA ILE A 69 3.31 4.77 9.33
C ILE A 69 3.98 3.62 10.07
N VAL A 70 3.47 2.39 9.95
CA VAL A 70 4.04 1.20 10.60
C VAL A 70 5.47 0.94 10.14
N ILE A 71 5.71 0.91 8.82
CA ILE A 71 7.04 0.70 8.24
C ILE A 71 7.96 1.87 8.60
N GLY A 72 7.49 3.11 8.46
CA GLY A 72 8.28 4.30 8.81
C GLY A 72 8.71 4.31 10.28
N THR A 73 7.80 3.93 11.18
CA THR A 73 8.08 3.82 12.62
C THR A 73 9.08 2.72 12.90
N TRP A 74 8.91 1.54 12.28
CA TRP A 74 9.85 0.44 12.41
C TRP A 74 11.25 0.83 11.92
N VAL A 75 11.36 1.45 10.75
CA VAL A 75 12.63 1.95 10.20
C VAL A 75 13.25 2.97 11.14
N TYR A 76 12.47 3.92 11.65
CA TYR A 76 12.96 4.92 12.60
C TYR A 76 13.52 4.30 13.87
N ILE A 77 12.79 3.36 14.48
CA ILE A 77 13.22 2.65 15.69
C ILE A 77 14.48 1.85 15.40
N PHE A 78 14.48 1.07 14.32
CA PHE A 78 15.62 0.23 13.98
C PHE A 78 16.86 1.06 13.70
N GLN A 79 16.77 2.12 12.91
CA GLN A 79 17.91 3.00 12.63
C GLN A 79 18.42 3.74 13.87
N SER A 80 17.53 4.11 14.80
CA SER A 80 17.91 4.84 16.02
C SER A 80 18.51 3.94 17.10
N TYR A 81 18.04 2.69 17.19
CA TYR A 81 18.34 1.78 18.30
C TYR A 81 19.01 0.47 17.89
N ARG A 82 19.40 0.26 16.62
CA ARG A 82 20.07 -0.97 16.13
C ARG A 82 21.22 -1.38 17.05
N VAL A 83 22.11 -0.44 17.37
CA VAL A 83 23.29 -0.68 18.23
C VAL A 83 22.87 -1.10 19.64
N ALA A 84 21.82 -0.48 20.18
CA ALA A 84 21.29 -0.80 21.49
C ALA A 84 20.63 -2.19 21.55
N PHE A 85 20.20 -2.73 20.40
CA PHE A 85 19.70 -4.11 20.30
C PHE A 85 20.81 -5.17 20.30
N GLY A 86 22.08 -4.77 20.20
CA GLY A 86 23.23 -5.67 20.26
C GLY A 86 23.16 -6.80 19.23
N GLU A 87 23.44 -8.04 19.67
CA GLU A 87 23.44 -9.23 18.80
C GLU A 87 22.11 -9.43 18.05
N PHE A 88 20.98 -9.08 18.66
CA PHE A 88 19.69 -9.16 17.99
C PHE A 88 19.63 -8.18 16.81
N GLY A 89 20.07 -6.94 17.03
CA GLY A 89 20.14 -5.91 16.00
C GLY A 89 21.00 -6.33 14.81
N ASP A 90 22.13 -6.98 15.06
CA ASP A 90 23.01 -7.50 14.02
C ASP A 90 22.40 -8.70 13.29
N SER A 91 21.72 -9.60 14.00
CA SER A 91 21.09 -10.79 13.41
C SER A 91 19.97 -10.49 12.42
N ILE A 92 19.23 -9.39 12.64
CA ILE A 92 18.14 -8.93 11.75
C ILE A 92 18.61 -7.85 10.76
N SER A 93 19.88 -7.45 10.83
CA SER A 93 20.48 -6.51 9.88
C SER A 93 20.85 -7.24 8.59
N PHE A 94 20.18 -6.88 7.49
CA PHE A 94 20.60 -7.37 6.17
C PHE A 94 21.88 -6.68 5.68
N VAL A 95 22.06 -5.40 6.04
CA VAL A 95 23.26 -4.61 5.72
C VAL A 95 23.78 -3.97 7.00
N ILE A 96 24.99 -4.34 7.38
CA ILE A 96 25.69 -3.78 8.55
C ILE A 96 26.61 -2.65 8.06
N PRO A 97 26.44 -1.41 8.54
CA PRO A 97 27.30 -0.31 8.16
C PRO A 97 28.72 -0.52 8.71
N THR A 98 29.74 -0.52 7.84
CA THR A 98 31.12 -0.83 8.21
C THR A 98 31.83 0.27 9.02
N GLY A 99 31.21 1.46 9.16
CA GLY A 99 31.79 2.63 9.82
C GLY A 99 31.10 3.06 11.13
N VAL A 100 30.03 2.36 11.54
CA VAL A 100 29.32 2.64 12.79
C VAL A 100 29.16 1.30 13.51
N PRO A 101 29.75 1.12 14.71
CA PRO A 101 29.56 -0.10 15.50
C PRO A 101 28.09 -0.34 15.78
#